data_AF-A0A958GWI8-F1
#
_entry.id   AF-A0A958GWI8-F1
#
_cell.length_a   1.000
_cell.length_b   1.000
_cell.length_c   1.000
_cell.angle_alpha   90.00
_cell.angle_beta   90.00
_cell.angle_gamma   90.00
#
_symmetry.space_group_name_H-M   'P 1'
#
loop_
_entity.id
_entity.type
_entity.pdbx_description
1 polymer ?
#
loop_
_entity_poly.entity_id
_entity_poly.type
_entity_poly.pdbx_seq_one_letter_code
_entity_poly.pdbx_strand_id
1 'polypeptide(L)'
;DAGRWYRVGMGGTLDTTLVAEGIARYSSGSLAASVANYEDGSSAGTDLYWTGTNDSGAIDSGFTCTDWNSTSNQGRPGQADQSGTNWTNFGSGACSNAYKLLCIQTD
;
A
#
# COMPACT_ATOMS: atom_id res chain seq x y z
N ASP A 1 -15.97 -9.32 9.07
CA ASP A 1 -15.57 -9.06 7.68
C ASP A 1 -15.68 -7.58 7.38
N ALA A 2 -14.55 -6.88 7.28
CA ALA A 2 -14.54 -5.57 6.63
C ALA A 2 -14.87 -5.82 5.14
N GLY A 3 -15.97 -5.24 4.66
CA GLY A 3 -16.58 -5.52 3.35
C GLY A 3 -15.73 -5.09 2.14
N ARG A 4 -16.37 -4.64 1.06
CA ARG A 4 -15.65 -4.21 -0.15
C ARG A 4 -14.87 -2.92 0.11
N TRP A 5 -13.65 -2.86 -0.42
CA TRP A 5 -12.75 -1.72 -0.32
C TRP A 5 -12.70 -0.97 -1.63
N TYR A 6 -12.82 0.35 -1.57
CA TYR A 6 -12.88 1.22 -2.72
C TYR A 6 -11.82 2.31 -2.64
N ARG A 7 -11.43 2.87 -3.78
CA ARG A 7 -10.50 3.99 -3.81
C ARG A 7 -11.20 5.27 -3.31
N VAL A 8 -10.43 6.24 -2.81
CA VAL A 8 -10.93 7.59 -2.55
C VAL A 8 -10.88 8.42 -3.84
N GLY A 9 -11.99 9.10 -4.12
CA GLY A 9 -12.16 10.06 -5.21
C GLY A 9 -11.96 11.51 -4.74
N MET A 10 -12.01 12.44 -5.70
CA MET A 10 -11.81 13.88 -5.42
C MET A 10 -12.74 14.40 -4.32
N GLY A 11 -12.16 15.21 -3.42
CA GLY A 11 -12.91 15.87 -2.34
C GLY A 11 -13.42 14.91 -1.26
N GLY A 12 -12.77 13.76 -1.06
CA GLY A 12 -13.17 12.76 -0.07
C GLY A 12 -14.43 11.97 -0.44
N THR A 13 -14.87 12.06 -1.70
CA THR A 13 -15.95 11.20 -2.21
C THR A 13 -15.43 9.78 -2.43
N LEU A 14 -16.29 8.77 -2.31
CA LEU A 14 -15.89 7.40 -2.62
C LEU A 14 -15.75 7.24 -4.15
N ASP A 15 -14.56 6.87 -4.63
CA ASP A 15 -14.40 6.40 -6.00
C ASP A 15 -14.94 4.96 -6.04
N THR A 16 -15.92 4.69 -6.89
CA THR A 16 -16.57 3.36 -6.99
C THR A 16 -15.64 2.26 -7.52
N THR A 17 -14.39 2.57 -7.83
CA THR A 17 -13.36 1.60 -8.21
C THR A 17 -13.06 0.65 -7.05
N LEU A 18 -13.47 -0.61 -7.22
CA LEU A 18 -13.19 -1.69 -6.27
C LEU A 18 -11.68 -1.98 -6.25
N VAL A 19 -11.07 -1.85 -5.07
CA VAL A 19 -9.65 -2.11 -4.82
C VAL A 19 -9.46 -3.53 -4.28
N ALA A 20 -10.32 -3.98 -3.35
CA ALA A 20 -10.26 -5.34 -2.81
C ALA A 20 -11.63 -5.85 -2.33
N GLU A 21 -11.89 -7.15 -2.51
CA GLU A 21 -13.04 -7.84 -1.93
C GLU A 21 -12.73 -8.31 -0.51
N GLY A 22 -12.79 -7.39 0.45
CA GLY A 22 -12.54 -7.69 1.85
C GLY A 22 -11.08 -7.56 2.28
N ILE A 23 -10.90 -7.52 3.60
CA ILE A 23 -9.56 -7.34 4.20
C ILE A 23 -8.60 -8.47 3.85
N ALA A 24 -9.10 -9.70 3.65
CA ALA A 24 -8.27 -10.83 3.26
C ALA A 24 -7.64 -10.64 1.86
N ARG A 25 -8.39 -10.08 0.91
CA ARG A 25 -7.85 -9.78 -0.43
C ARG A 25 -6.91 -8.59 -0.41
N TYR A 26 -7.22 -7.62 0.44
CA TYR A 26 -6.36 -6.47 0.67
C TYR A 26 -5.01 -6.92 1.25
N SER A 27 -5.01 -7.76 2.30
CA SER A 27 -3.80 -8.22 2.97
C SER A 27 -3.07 -9.36 2.25
N SER A 28 -3.68 -10.03 1.27
CA SER A 28 -3.02 -11.12 0.53
C SER A 28 -2.14 -10.65 -0.63
N GLY A 29 -1.91 -9.33 -0.76
CA GLY A 29 -1.17 -8.78 -1.89
C GLY A 29 -1.95 -8.70 -3.21
N SER A 30 -3.24 -9.06 -3.29
CA SER A 30 -3.95 -9.18 -4.57
C SER A 30 -5.00 -8.08 -4.77
N LEU A 31 -4.56 -6.84 -5.00
CA LEU A 31 -5.50 -5.77 -5.36
C LEU A 31 -6.08 -5.94 -6.77
N ALA A 32 -7.39 -5.69 -6.88
CA ALA A 32 -8.11 -5.64 -8.16
C ALA A 32 -7.80 -4.37 -8.96
N ALA A 33 -7.45 -3.28 -8.27
CA ALA A 33 -7.06 -2.01 -8.85
C ALA A 33 -5.97 -1.35 -8.00
N SER A 34 -5.17 -0.46 -8.60
CA SER A 34 -4.09 0.25 -7.88
C SER A 34 -4.63 1.22 -6.81
N VAL A 35 -3.76 1.74 -5.96
CA VAL A 35 -4.10 2.74 -4.92
C VAL A 35 -3.79 4.18 -5.36
N ALA A 36 -3.71 4.41 -6.66
CA ALA A 36 -3.05 5.52 -7.36
C ALA A 36 -3.56 6.96 -7.11
N ASN A 37 -4.31 7.22 -6.04
CA ASN A 37 -4.78 8.56 -5.67
C ASN A 37 -4.37 8.91 -4.23
N TYR A 38 -4.06 10.18 -4.00
CA TYR A 38 -4.01 10.78 -2.68
C TYR A 38 -5.42 11.05 -2.12
N GLU A 39 -5.50 11.38 -0.84
CA GLU A 39 -6.75 11.66 -0.13
C GLU A 39 -7.51 12.89 -0.69
N ASP A 40 -6.79 13.82 -1.33
CA ASP A 40 -7.39 14.97 -2.03
C ASP A 40 -7.91 14.61 -3.44
N GLY A 41 -7.69 13.37 -3.88
CA GLY A 41 -8.04 12.85 -5.20
C GLY A 41 -7.04 13.19 -6.30
N SER A 42 -5.91 13.82 -6.00
CA SER A 42 -4.81 13.96 -6.95
C SER A 42 -4.12 12.62 -7.20
N SER A 43 -3.48 12.46 -8.36
CA SER A 43 -2.80 11.22 -8.73
C SER A 43 -1.50 11.04 -7.93
N ALA A 44 -1.29 9.85 -7.39
CA ALA A 44 -0.05 9.44 -6.75
C ALA A 44 1.02 8.95 -7.76
N GLY A 45 0.66 8.77 -9.03
CA GLY A 45 1.59 8.34 -10.09
C GLY A 45 2.42 7.11 -9.70
N THR A 46 3.74 7.19 -9.84
CA THR A 46 4.70 6.12 -9.48
C THR A 46 5.24 6.25 -8.06
N ASP A 47 4.56 6.99 -7.19
CA ASP A 47 5.05 7.21 -5.83
C ASP A 47 5.13 5.89 -5.05
N LEU A 48 6.17 5.81 -4.23
CA LEU A 48 6.41 4.68 -3.34
C LEU A 48 5.83 4.94 -1.96
N TYR A 49 5.31 3.89 -1.34
CA TYR A 49 4.88 3.89 0.06
C TYR A 49 5.46 2.68 0.76
N TRP A 50 5.69 2.79 2.06
CA TRP A 50 6.20 1.67 2.83
C TRP A 50 5.09 0.65 3.13
N THR A 51 5.44 -0.64 3.08
CA THR A 51 4.53 -1.76 3.41
C THR A 51 5.15 -2.73 4.40
N GLY A 52 6.44 -3.03 4.28
CA GLY A 52 7.12 -4.04 5.08
C GLY A 52 6.65 -5.48 4.82
N THR A 53 6.00 -5.74 3.68
CA THR A 53 5.43 -7.05 3.34
C THR A 53 6.04 -7.65 2.09
N ASN A 54 6.01 -8.98 1.99
CA ASN A 54 6.36 -9.73 0.79
C ASN A 54 5.18 -9.76 -0.22
N ASP A 55 5.34 -10.46 -1.34
CA ASP A 55 4.35 -10.59 -2.40
C ASP A 55 3.02 -11.25 -1.97
N SER A 56 3.04 -12.06 -0.92
CA SER A 56 1.85 -12.64 -0.29
C SER A 56 1.17 -11.70 0.72
N GLY A 57 1.73 -10.52 0.96
CA GLY A 57 1.28 -9.55 1.95
C GLY A 57 1.59 -9.92 3.41
N ALA A 58 2.37 -10.98 3.64
CA ALA A 58 2.93 -11.30 4.95
C ALA A 58 4.14 -10.40 5.27
N ILE A 59 4.42 -10.18 6.56
CA ILE A 59 5.58 -9.40 7.02
C ILE A 59 6.88 -10.01 6.44
N ASP A 60 7.69 -9.19 5.78
CA ASP A 60 9.01 -9.59 5.29
C ASP A 60 10.07 -9.29 6.37
N SER A 61 10.42 -10.32 7.13
CA SER A 61 11.33 -10.21 8.27
C SER A 61 12.71 -9.69 7.83
N GLY A 62 13.13 -8.55 8.39
CA GLY A 62 14.36 -7.85 7.99
C GLY A 62 14.14 -6.68 7.03
N PHE A 63 12.92 -6.52 6.51
CA PHE A 63 12.51 -5.39 5.65
C PHE A 63 11.40 -4.52 6.26
N THR A 64 11.32 -4.49 7.59
CA THR A 64 10.36 -3.66 8.34
C THR A 64 11.01 -2.41 8.94
N CYS A 65 12.26 -2.10 8.60
CA CYS A 65 13.01 -1.00 9.22
C CYS A 65 13.05 -1.11 10.76
N THR A 66 13.29 -2.32 11.27
CA THR A 66 13.21 -2.66 12.70
C THR A 66 11.85 -2.25 13.28
N ASP A 67 10.79 -2.80 12.69
CA ASP A 67 9.40 -2.52 13.07
C ASP A 67 9.08 -1.03 13.10
N TRP A 68 9.45 -0.35 12.01
CA TRP A 68 9.17 1.07 11.77
C TRP A 68 9.85 2.02 12.75
N ASN A 69 10.92 1.56 13.41
CA ASN A 69 11.62 2.30 14.46
C ASN A 69 13.10 2.62 14.12
N SER A 70 13.51 2.40 12.87
CA SER A 70 14.87 2.68 12.42
C SER A 70 14.91 3.30 11.03
N THR A 71 15.87 4.20 10.82
CA THR A 71 16.26 4.69 9.49
C THR A 71 17.42 3.90 8.89
N SER A 72 17.90 2.87 9.58
CA SER A 72 18.96 1.97 9.12
C SER A 72 18.37 0.73 8.45
N ASN A 73 19.17 0.03 7.63
CA ASN A 73 18.78 -1.15 6.83
C ASN A 73 17.87 -0.83 5.64
N GLN A 74 17.14 -1.85 5.18
CA GLN A 74 16.23 -1.79 4.04
C GLN A 74 14.80 -2.06 4.49
N GLY A 75 13.85 -1.51 3.75
CA GLY A 75 12.42 -1.78 3.88
C GLY A 75 11.80 -2.26 2.57
N ARG A 76 10.59 -2.82 2.63
CA ARG A 76 9.76 -3.09 1.44
C ARG A 76 8.83 -1.91 1.14
N PRO A 77 9.01 -1.24 -0.01
CA PRO A 77 8.00 -0.35 -0.53
C PRO A 77 7.03 -1.06 -1.48
N GLY A 78 5.80 -0.59 -1.47
CA GLY A 78 4.85 -0.73 -2.56
C GLY A 78 4.93 0.45 -3.54
N GLN A 79 4.23 0.34 -4.67
CA GLN A 79 4.14 1.39 -5.68
C GLN A 79 2.68 1.70 -6.02
N ALA A 80 2.34 2.99 -6.10
CA ALA A 80 0.95 3.46 -6.12
C ALA A 80 0.17 3.09 -7.39
N ASP A 81 0.83 2.99 -8.53
CA ASP A 81 0.25 2.61 -9.82
C ASP A 81 0.22 1.09 -10.08
N GLN A 82 0.82 0.28 -9.21
CA GLN A 82 0.81 -1.18 -9.33
C GLN A 82 -0.46 -1.81 -8.73
N SER A 83 -0.84 -2.97 -9.26
CA SER A 83 -1.90 -3.85 -8.74
C SER A 83 -1.39 -5.30 -8.71
N GLY A 84 -2.21 -6.25 -8.23
CA GLY A 84 -1.74 -7.61 -7.96
C GLY A 84 -0.56 -7.62 -6.98
N THR A 85 0.22 -8.69 -6.88
CA THR A 85 1.23 -8.89 -5.82
C THR A 85 2.32 -7.83 -5.73
N ASN A 86 2.60 -7.13 -6.83
CA ASN A 86 3.64 -6.10 -6.88
C ASN A 86 3.24 -4.80 -6.17
N TRP A 87 1.96 -4.61 -5.86
CA TRP A 87 1.53 -3.40 -5.15
C TRP A 87 2.17 -3.30 -3.77
N THR A 88 2.42 -4.40 -3.06
CA THR A 88 3.04 -4.34 -1.73
C THR A 88 4.55 -4.50 -1.70
N ASN A 89 5.15 -5.08 -2.74
CA ASN A 89 6.55 -5.50 -2.73
C ASN A 89 7.21 -5.18 -4.07
N PHE A 90 7.32 -3.89 -4.38
CA PHE A 90 7.92 -3.43 -5.63
C PHE A 90 9.44 -3.63 -5.67
N GLY A 91 10.10 -3.70 -4.51
CA GLY A 91 11.55 -3.88 -4.41
C GLY A 91 12.07 -3.75 -2.98
N SER A 92 13.26 -3.18 -2.83
CA SER A 92 13.79 -2.76 -1.53
C SER A 92 14.30 -1.33 -1.60
N GLY A 93 14.16 -0.59 -0.50
CA GLY A 93 14.67 0.77 -0.37
C GLY A 93 15.35 0.96 0.98
N ALA A 94 16.28 1.91 1.08
CA ALA A 94 16.89 2.25 2.37
C ALA A 94 15.84 2.84 3.31
N CYS A 95 15.84 2.44 4.58
CA CYS A 95 14.89 2.94 5.57
C CYS A 95 15.00 4.45 5.84
N SER A 96 16.09 5.09 5.40
CA SER A 96 16.27 6.54 5.41
C SER A 96 15.52 7.27 4.30
N ASN A 97 14.94 6.57 3.33
CA ASN A 97 14.19 7.18 2.23
C ASN A 97 12.82 7.68 2.71
N ALA A 98 12.43 8.87 2.25
CA ALA A 98 11.14 9.48 2.57
C ALA A 98 10.03 9.01 1.61
N TYR A 99 9.60 7.75 1.75
CA TYR A 99 8.41 7.23 1.05
C TYR A 99 7.12 7.59 1.80
N LYS A 100 5.99 7.46 1.10
CA LYS A 100 4.67 7.77 1.63
C LYS A 100 4.17 6.65 2.57
N LEU A 101 3.03 6.91 3.22
CA LEU A 101 2.27 5.90 3.94
C LEU A 101 0.88 5.79 3.31
N LEU A 102 0.34 4.59 3.28
CA LEU A 102 -1.00 4.32 2.81
C LEU A 102 -1.94 4.19 4.02
N CYS A 103 -3.01 4.98 4.02
CA CYS A 103 -4.04 4.93 5.06
C CYS A 103 -5.19 4.03 4.63
N ILE A 104 -5.66 3.21 5.56
CA ILE A 104 -6.71 2.22 5.34
C ILE A 104 -7.80 2.51 6.37
N GLN A 105 -9.01 2.85 5.93
CA GLN A 105 -10.13 3.08 6.84
C GLN A 105 -10.88 1.77 7.11
N THR A 106 -10.81 1.28 8.35
CA THR A 106 -11.65 0.17 8.82
C THR A 106 -12.82 0.72 9.63
N ASP A 107 -14.03 0.25 9.37
CA ASP A 107 -15.20 0.49 10.22
C ASP A 107 -15.17 -0.33 11.53
#